data_AF-A0A2N6QPZ8-F1
#
_entry.id   AF-A0A2N6QPZ8-F1
#
_cell.length_a   1.000
_cell.length_b   1.000
_cell.length_c   1.000
_cell.angle_alpha   90.00
_cell.angle_beta   90.00
_cell.angle_gamma   90.00
#
_symmetry.space_group_name_H-M   'P 1'
#
loop_
_entity.id
_entity.type
_entity.pdbx_description
1 polymer ?
#
loop_
_entity_poly.entity_id
_entity_poly.type
_entity_poly.pdbx_seq_one_letter_code
_entity_poly.pdbx_strand_id
1 'polypeptide(L)'
;MRTLLKFLCIFALVVGLSSCGNEDEEFENIDFKVTGIELHDVSVNNHTHVGTLLAEGGTITFEAKGKNKDSGFVSEVSCGSYRWDRSQQQDIQYPQTICNEDWGQVTITSVLPHTTKVVITPNGTGSTREIRVIFGGAYKTSIVYIRQPSI
;
A
#
# COMPACT_ATOMS: atom_id res chain seq x y z
N MET A 1 -24.83 -43.77 37.87
CA MET A 1 -23.57 -43.16 37.39
C MET A 1 -23.17 -43.71 36.00
N ARG A 2 -24.05 -43.60 34.99
CA ARG A 2 -23.76 -44.11 33.62
C ARG A 2 -24.46 -43.34 32.49
N THR A 3 -25.42 -42.46 32.82
CA THR A 3 -26.15 -41.59 31.88
C THR A 3 -25.64 -40.15 31.84
N LEU A 4 -24.97 -39.66 32.89
CA LEU A 4 -24.38 -38.31 32.91
C LEU A 4 -23.13 -38.15 32.04
N LEU A 5 -22.44 -39.25 31.70
CA LEU A 5 -21.20 -39.20 30.91
C LEU A 5 -21.45 -39.03 29.41
N LYS A 6 -22.68 -39.29 28.92
CA LYS A 6 -23.01 -39.21 27.49
C LYS A 6 -23.45 -37.81 27.04
N PHE A 7 -23.96 -36.98 27.96
CA PHE A 7 -24.32 -35.59 27.63
C PHE A 7 -23.12 -34.65 27.63
N LEU A 8 -22.05 -34.97 28.36
CA LEU A 8 -20.84 -34.15 28.43
C LEU A 8 -20.02 -34.19 27.12
N CYS A 9 -20.10 -35.27 26.35
CA CYS A 9 -19.36 -35.40 25.08
C CYS A 9 -20.06 -34.73 23.89
N ILE A 10 -21.38 -34.51 23.93
CA ILE A 10 -22.12 -33.90 22.82
C ILE A 10 -22.01 -32.37 22.87
N PHE A 11 -21.94 -31.78 24.06
CA PHE A 11 -21.76 -30.33 24.21
C PHE A 11 -20.34 -29.87 23.84
N ALA A 12 -19.34 -30.76 23.93
CA ALA A 12 -17.96 -30.46 23.55
C ALA A 12 -17.73 -30.49 22.02
N LEU A 13 -18.62 -31.09 21.23
CA LEU A 13 -18.45 -31.21 19.79
C LEU A 13 -19.01 -30.02 18.98
N VAL A 14 -19.88 -29.20 19.58
CA VAL A 14 -20.51 -28.06 18.89
C VAL A 14 -19.70 -26.76 19.04
N VAL A 15 -18.86 -26.67 20.07
CA VAL A 15 -18.00 -25.48 20.33
C VAL A 15 -16.66 -25.52 19.57
N GLY A 16 -16.33 -26.62 18.90
CA GLY A 16 -15.06 -26.78 18.19
C GLY A 16 -15.09 -26.45 16.69
N LEU A 17 -16.24 -26.07 16.14
CA LEU A 17 -16.40 -25.75 14.71
C LEU A 17 -16.72 -24.27 14.43
N SER A 18 -16.66 -23.42 15.45
CA SER A 18 -16.45 -21.99 15.22
C SER A 18 -14.99 -21.84 14.77
N SER A 19 -14.74 -22.12 13.49
CA SER A 19 -13.56 -21.65 12.79
C SER A 19 -13.36 -20.19 13.19
N CYS A 20 -12.27 -19.91 13.91
CA CYS A 20 -11.84 -18.58 14.29
C CYS A 20 -11.51 -17.80 13.01
N GLY A 21 -12.53 -17.35 12.28
CA GLY A 21 -12.40 -16.22 11.39
C GLY A 21 -12.26 -15.01 12.30
N ASN A 22 -11.02 -14.63 12.58
CA ASN A 22 -10.73 -13.45 13.35
C ASN A 22 -11.11 -12.25 12.46
N GLU A 23 -12.29 -11.67 12.67
CA GLU A 23 -12.74 -10.45 11.99
C GLU A 23 -11.77 -9.26 12.22
N ASP A 24 -10.85 -9.41 13.18
CA ASP A 24 -9.79 -8.47 13.53
C ASP A 24 -8.57 -8.50 12.58
N GLU A 25 -8.54 -9.35 11.55
CA GLU A 25 -7.40 -9.47 10.61
C GLU A 25 -7.75 -9.16 9.15
N GLU A 26 -8.85 -8.45 8.89
CA GLU A 26 -9.16 -7.98 7.54
C GLU A 26 -8.31 -6.76 7.16
N PHE A 27 -7.62 -6.82 6.03
CA PHE A 27 -6.89 -5.66 5.50
C PHE A 27 -7.87 -4.60 5.01
N GLU A 28 -7.75 -3.40 5.57
CA GLU A 28 -8.47 -2.21 5.11
C GLU A 28 -7.55 -1.32 4.25
N ASN A 29 -8.07 -0.83 3.14
CA ASN A 29 -7.34 0.06 2.25
C ASN A 29 -7.16 1.47 2.82
N ILE A 30 -6.12 2.13 2.31
CA ILE A 30 -6.03 3.60 2.31
C ILE A 30 -6.64 4.09 1.00
N ASP A 31 -7.68 4.91 1.09
CA ASP A 31 -8.25 5.56 -0.09
C ASP A 31 -7.42 6.77 -0.49
N PHE A 32 -7.33 7.05 -1.80
CA PHE A 32 -6.60 8.19 -2.32
C PHE A 32 -7.44 9.04 -3.27
N LYS A 33 -7.23 10.36 -3.23
CA LYS A 33 -7.38 11.15 -4.46
C LYS A 33 -6.07 11.05 -5.23
N VAL A 34 -6.15 10.55 -6.45
CA VAL A 34 -5.00 10.42 -7.34
C VAL A 34 -5.15 11.38 -8.51
N THR A 35 -4.03 11.98 -8.92
CA THR A 35 -3.93 12.77 -10.14
C THR A 35 -2.71 12.33 -10.93
N GLY A 36 -2.74 12.45 -12.25
CA GLY A 36 -1.64 12.07 -13.14
C GLY A 36 -1.67 10.61 -13.63
N ILE A 37 -2.42 9.72 -12.97
CA ILE A 37 -2.70 8.35 -13.40
C ILE A 37 -4.06 7.89 -12.92
N GLU A 38 -4.60 6.88 -13.60
CA GLU A 38 -5.67 6.02 -13.09
C GLU A 38 -5.06 4.81 -12.36
N LEU A 39 -5.71 4.37 -11.28
CA LEU A 39 -5.34 3.16 -10.56
C LEU A 39 -6.39 2.07 -10.79
N HIS A 40 -5.92 0.84 -10.92
CA HIS A 40 -6.76 -0.36 -10.97
C HIS A 40 -6.38 -1.31 -9.84
N ASP A 41 -7.38 -1.87 -9.16
CA ASP A 41 -7.18 -2.87 -8.13
C ASP A 41 -6.71 -4.19 -8.75
N VAL A 42 -5.81 -4.88 -8.06
CA VAL A 42 -5.38 -6.21 -8.47
C VAL A 42 -6.38 -7.23 -7.94
N SER A 43 -6.97 -8.03 -8.83
CA SER A 43 -8.08 -8.95 -8.50
C SER A 43 -7.80 -9.97 -7.39
N VAL A 44 -6.53 -10.26 -7.10
CA VAL A 44 -6.13 -11.23 -6.06
C VAL A 44 -6.07 -10.64 -4.65
N ASN A 45 -6.01 -9.31 -4.50
CA ASN A 45 -6.15 -8.65 -3.21
C ASN A 45 -6.60 -7.19 -3.38
N ASN A 46 -7.52 -6.74 -2.54
CA ASN A 46 -8.07 -5.39 -2.62
C ASN A 46 -7.09 -4.28 -2.20
N HIS A 47 -5.94 -4.61 -1.59
CA HIS A 47 -4.97 -3.64 -1.07
C HIS A 47 -3.79 -3.37 -2.01
N THR A 48 -3.77 -3.95 -3.20
CA THR A 48 -2.76 -3.66 -4.22
C THR A 48 -3.40 -2.98 -5.42
N HIS A 49 -2.81 -1.87 -5.83
CA HIS A 49 -3.26 -1.06 -6.95
C HIS A 49 -2.13 -0.91 -7.97
N VAL A 50 -2.46 -0.86 -9.25
CA VAL A 50 -1.52 -0.63 -10.34
C VAL A 50 -1.99 0.57 -11.15
N GLY A 51 -1.09 1.52 -11.39
CA GLY A 51 -1.28 2.56 -12.39
C GLY A 51 -0.20 2.48 -13.44
N THR A 52 -0.57 2.69 -14.70
CA THR A 52 0.35 2.67 -15.84
C THR A 52 0.48 4.08 -16.40
N LEU A 53 1.69 4.62 -16.40
CA LEU A 53 2.04 5.86 -17.10
C LEU A 53 2.31 5.60 -18.57
N LEU A 54 2.24 6.67 -19.36
CA LEU A 54 2.83 6.68 -20.71
C LEU A 54 4.36 6.75 -20.64
N ALA A 55 5.02 6.40 -21.73
CA ALA A 55 6.48 6.33 -21.79
C ALA A 55 7.16 7.70 -21.60
N GLU A 56 6.45 8.81 -21.85
CA GLU A 56 6.90 10.20 -21.66
C GLU A 56 7.01 10.58 -20.17
N GLY A 57 6.47 9.76 -19.27
CA GLY A 57 6.48 10.01 -17.84
C GLY A 57 5.41 11.01 -17.40
N GLY A 58 5.58 11.57 -16.21
CA GLY A 58 4.59 12.46 -15.63
C GLY A 58 4.80 12.74 -14.15
N THR A 59 3.90 13.56 -13.60
CA THR A 59 3.81 13.84 -12.17
C THR A 59 2.52 13.26 -11.63
N ILE A 60 2.63 12.47 -10.57
CA ILE A 60 1.52 11.84 -9.88
C ILE A 60 1.44 12.41 -8.48
N THR A 61 0.24 12.69 -8.00
CA THR A 61 0.00 13.05 -6.60
C THR A 61 -1.00 12.12 -5.97
N PHE A 62 -0.65 11.57 -4.82
CA PHE A 62 -1.52 10.81 -3.94
C PHE A 62 -1.82 11.66 -2.71
N GLU A 63 -3.10 11.88 -2.41
CA GLU A 63 -3.57 12.51 -1.20
C GLU A 63 -4.48 11.51 -0.48
N ALA A 64 -4.12 11.09 0.74
CA ALA A 64 -4.87 10.11 1.50
C ALA A 64 -6.23 10.65 1.96
N LYS A 65 -7.28 9.82 1.86
CA LYS A 65 -8.69 10.18 2.08
C LYS A 65 -9.47 9.05 2.75
N GLY A 66 -10.76 9.32 2.97
CA GLY A 66 -11.69 8.34 3.51
C GLY A 66 -11.44 8.05 4.99
N LYS A 67 -11.94 6.89 5.43
CA LYS A 67 -11.92 6.43 6.83
C LYS A 67 -10.49 6.30 7.37
N ASN A 68 -9.55 5.84 6.54
CA ASN A 68 -8.18 5.53 6.95
C ASN A 68 -7.15 6.60 6.54
N LYS A 69 -7.60 7.83 6.21
CA LYS A 69 -6.71 8.93 5.75
C LYS A 69 -5.53 9.22 6.69
N ASP A 70 -5.74 9.12 8.00
CA ASP A 70 -4.71 9.41 9.01
C ASP A 70 -3.66 8.28 9.12
N SER A 71 -3.92 7.14 8.48
CA SER A 71 -2.97 6.05 8.27
C SER A 71 -2.30 6.12 6.90
N GLY A 72 -2.54 7.16 6.09
CA GLY A 72 -2.02 7.26 4.72
C GLY A 72 -0.55 7.68 4.58
N PHE A 73 0.26 7.57 5.63
CA PHE A 73 1.70 7.85 5.57
C PHE A 73 2.41 6.85 4.64
N VAL A 74 3.53 7.24 4.03
CA VAL A 74 4.39 6.29 3.29
C VAL A 74 5.24 5.52 4.28
N SER A 75 5.16 4.19 4.24
CA SER A 75 5.96 3.27 5.06
C SER A 75 7.17 2.73 4.30
N GLU A 76 7.03 2.49 3.00
CA GLU A 76 8.10 1.97 2.16
C GLU A 76 8.03 2.53 0.74
N VAL A 77 9.21 2.74 0.13
CA VAL A 77 9.35 3.01 -1.31
C VAL A 77 10.42 2.13 -1.91
N SER A 78 10.12 1.56 -3.08
CA SER A 78 11.10 0.92 -3.96
C SER A 78 11.12 1.67 -5.29
N CYS A 79 12.30 2.05 -5.73
CA CYS A 79 12.52 2.98 -6.84
C CYS A 79 13.79 2.55 -7.56
N GLY A 80 13.67 1.72 -8.59
CA GLY A 80 14.82 1.04 -9.18
C GLY A 80 15.51 0.11 -8.17
N SER A 81 16.84 0.21 -8.04
CA SER A 81 17.61 -0.54 -7.03
C SER A 81 17.51 0.05 -5.62
N TYR A 82 17.00 1.28 -5.49
CA TYR A 82 16.90 1.96 -4.22
C TYR A 82 15.64 1.54 -3.45
N ARG A 83 15.79 1.33 -2.13
CA ARG A 83 14.71 1.04 -1.19
C ARG A 83 14.80 1.96 0.01
N TRP A 84 13.68 2.56 0.37
CA TRP A 84 13.51 3.36 1.57
C TRP A 84 12.44 2.74 2.46
N ASP A 85 12.69 2.73 3.76
CA ASP A 85 11.78 2.24 4.80
C ASP A 85 11.71 3.29 5.92
N ARG A 86 10.49 3.67 6.29
CA ARG A 86 10.22 4.68 7.32
C ARG A 86 10.82 4.32 8.67
N SER A 87 10.87 3.03 9.03
CA SER A 87 11.40 2.56 10.32
C SER A 87 12.87 2.90 10.54
N GLN A 88 13.61 3.15 9.45
CA GLN A 88 15.03 3.50 9.47
C GLN A 88 15.28 5.01 9.57
N GLN A 89 14.23 5.83 9.64
CA GLN A 89 14.32 7.28 9.65
C GLN A 89 13.84 7.84 11.00
N GLN A 90 14.70 8.65 11.63
CA GLN A 90 14.32 9.48 12.76
C GLN A 90 14.16 10.92 12.25
N ASP A 91 13.14 11.62 12.76
CA ASP A 91 12.94 13.06 12.54
C ASP A 91 12.84 13.52 11.07
N ILE A 92 11.84 12.98 10.36
CA ILE A 92 11.49 13.37 8.99
C ILE A 92 10.94 14.81 8.98
N GLN A 93 11.61 15.72 8.26
CA GLN A 93 11.13 17.07 7.99
C GLN A 93 10.47 17.15 6.62
N TYR A 94 9.26 17.69 6.56
CA TYR A 94 8.49 17.76 5.31
C TYR A 94 8.63 19.14 4.63
N PRO A 95 8.71 19.20 3.29
CA PRO A 95 8.71 18.07 2.35
C PRO A 95 10.05 17.30 2.36
N GLN A 96 9.98 15.97 2.21
CA GLN A 96 11.16 15.10 2.12
C GLN A 96 11.12 14.25 0.87
N THR A 97 12.16 14.34 0.05
CA THR A 97 12.40 13.41 -1.06
C THR A 97 13.04 12.14 -0.51
N ILE A 98 12.32 11.02 -0.61
CA ILE A 98 12.71 9.71 -0.05
C ILE A 98 13.25 8.76 -1.12
N CYS A 99 12.87 8.93 -2.39
CA CYS A 99 13.61 8.37 -3.54
C CYS A 99 14.06 9.54 -4.43
N ASN A 100 15.32 9.52 -4.87
CA ASN A 100 15.86 10.52 -5.79
C ASN A 100 16.75 9.87 -6.87
N GLU A 101 16.19 8.96 -7.66
CA GLU A 101 16.85 8.40 -8.84
C GLU A 101 16.71 9.37 -10.03
N ASP A 102 17.63 9.32 -10.99
CA ASP A 102 17.65 10.23 -12.16
C ASP A 102 16.36 10.17 -13.00
N TRP A 103 15.62 9.06 -12.91
CA TRP A 103 14.39 8.85 -13.66
C TRP A 103 13.12 8.89 -12.82
N GLY A 104 13.25 8.90 -11.50
CA GLY A 104 12.14 8.67 -10.58
C GLY A 104 12.40 9.31 -9.23
N GLN A 105 11.53 10.23 -8.83
CA GLN A 105 11.57 10.88 -7.52
C GLN A 105 10.28 10.63 -6.77
N VAL A 106 10.39 10.31 -5.48
CA VAL A 106 9.24 10.19 -4.57
C VAL A 106 9.45 11.15 -3.41
N THR A 107 8.51 12.08 -3.24
CA THR A 107 8.56 13.12 -2.20
C THR A 107 7.32 13.04 -1.32
N ILE A 108 7.50 12.85 -0.02
CA ILE A 108 6.43 13.07 0.96
C ILE A 108 6.31 14.57 1.17
N THR A 109 5.20 15.15 0.73
CA THR A 109 5.01 16.61 0.69
C THR A 109 4.35 17.16 1.95
N SER A 110 3.41 16.41 2.55
CA SER A 110 2.71 16.79 3.78
C SER A 110 2.24 15.53 4.53
N VAL A 111 1.99 15.68 5.83
CA VAL A 111 1.32 14.68 6.68
C VAL A 111 -0.12 15.05 7.05
N LEU A 112 -0.55 16.27 6.72
CA LEU A 112 -1.89 16.79 7.01
C LEU A 112 -2.41 17.57 5.79
N PRO A 113 -3.18 16.94 4.88
CA PRO A 113 -3.35 15.48 4.76
C PRO A 113 -2.06 14.80 4.28
N HIS A 114 -1.93 13.49 4.51
CA HIS A 114 -0.81 12.71 3.97
C HIS A 114 -0.81 12.80 2.44
N THR A 115 0.23 13.44 1.90
CA THR A 115 0.33 13.75 0.47
C THR A 115 1.71 13.38 -0.06
N THR A 116 1.74 12.57 -1.11
CA THR A 116 2.97 12.09 -1.75
C THR A 116 2.97 12.47 -3.22
N LYS A 117 4.07 13.05 -3.69
CA LYS A 117 4.31 13.39 -5.09
C LYS A 117 5.34 12.43 -5.67
N VAL A 118 5.02 11.85 -6.83
CA VAL A 118 5.92 11.03 -7.62
C VAL A 118 6.19 11.74 -8.94
N VAL A 119 7.45 11.90 -9.31
CA VAL A 119 7.85 12.50 -10.60
C VAL A 119 8.67 11.46 -11.35
N ILE A 120 8.25 11.14 -12.57
CA ILE A 120 8.91 10.14 -13.42
C ILE A 120 9.23 10.79 -14.77
N THR A 121 10.47 10.66 -15.22
CA THR A 121 10.94 11.21 -16.50
C THR A 121 10.70 10.22 -17.65
N PRO A 122 10.86 10.63 -18.93
CA PRO A 122 10.68 9.72 -20.07
C PRO A 122 11.54 8.45 -19.99
N ASN A 123 10.99 7.31 -20.43
CA ASN A 123 11.65 6.01 -20.39
C ASN A 123 12.18 5.57 -21.77
N GLY A 124 13.47 5.80 -22.00
CA GLY A 124 14.19 5.35 -23.20
C GLY A 124 15.06 4.09 -23.02
N THR A 125 14.90 3.28 -21.96
CA THR A 125 15.81 2.13 -21.70
C THR A 125 15.42 0.81 -22.38
N GLY A 126 14.33 0.77 -23.15
CA GLY A 126 13.87 -0.47 -23.80
C GLY A 126 13.29 -1.52 -22.83
N SER A 127 13.02 -1.13 -21.58
CA SER A 127 12.41 -1.98 -20.56
C SER A 127 11.46 -1.17 -19.68
N THR A 128 10.41 -1.83 -19.19
CA THR A 128 9.47 -1.23 -18.22
C THR A 128 10.18 -0.93 -16.91
N ARG A 129 9.89 0.25 -16.35
CA ARG A 129 10.31 0.65 -15.01
C ARG A 129 9.13 0.68 -14.06
N GLU A 130 9.41 0.52 -12.78
CA GLU A 130 8.38 0.47 -11.75
C GLU A 130 8.84 1.19 -10.49
N ILE A 131 7.94 1.99 -9.91
CA ILE A 131 8.04 2.48 -8.54
C ILE A 131 6.96 1.79 -7.72
N ARG A 132 7.34 1.19 -6.59
CA ARG A 132 6.39 0.68 -5.59
C ARG A 132 6.36 1.63 -4.41
N VAL A 133 5.16 2.04 -4.00
CA VAL A 133 4.93 2.84 -2.79
C VAL A 133 3.97 2.08 -1.89
N ILE A 134 4.35 1.86 -0.64
CA ILE A 134 3.48 1.27 0.39
C ILE A 134 3.02 2.39 1.31
N PHE A 135 1.71 2.53 1.44
CA PHE A 135 1.06 3.47 2.34
C PHE A 135 0.48 2.72 3.54
N GLY A 136 0.58 3.33 4.72
CA GLY A 136 0.11 2.78 5.98
C GLY A 136 0.97 1.65 6.52
N GLY A 137 0.38 0.85 7.39
CA GLY A 137 1.06 -0.25 8.07
C GLY A 137 0.09 -1.20 8.76
N ALA A 138 0.57 -2.41 9.06
CA ALA A 138 -0.25 -3.51 9.57
C ALA A 138 -1.51 -3.71 8.70
N TYR A 139 -2.68 -3.84 9.32
CA TYR A 139 -3.96 -4.12 8.63
C TYR A 139 -4.54 -2.91 7.88
N LYS A 140 -3.92 -1.72 7.96
CA LYS A 140 -4.35 -0.53 7.20
C LYS A 140 -3.28 -0.15 6.20
N THR A 141 -3.32 -0.79 5.04
CA THR A 141 -2.21 -0.74 4.07
C THR A 141 -2.76 -0.71 2.66
N SER A 142 -2.13 0.09 1.80
CA SER A 142 -2.30 0.02 0.35
C SER A 142 -0.94 0.03 -0.34
N ILE A 143 -0.75 -0.89 -1.27
CA ILE A 143 0.44 -1.03 -2.09
C ILE A 143 0.13 -0.49 -3.47
N VAL A 144 0.89 0.49 -3.93
CA VAL A 144 0.72 1.08 -5.27
C VAL A 144 1.95 0.79 -6.11
N TYR A 145 1.73 0.16 -7.26
CA TYR A 145 2.72 -0.01 -8.30
C TYR A 145 2.48 1.00 -9.42
N ILE A 146 3.47 1.83 -9.70
CA ILE A 146 3.45 2.78 -10.82
C ILE A 146 4.36 2.21 -11.89
N ARG A 147 3.77 1.72 -12.98
CA ARG A 147 4.49 1.12 -14.11
C ARG A 147 4.64 2.11 -15.24
N GLN A 148 5.81 2.15 -15.85
CA GLN A 148 6.09 2.97 -17.01
C GLN A 148 6.73 2.11 -18.10
N PRO A 149 6.05 1.88 -19.24
CA PRO A 149 6.64 1.16 -20.37
C PRO A 149 7.79 1.98 -20.97
N SER A 150 8.65 1.34 -21.76
CA SER A 150 9.61 2.08 -22.59
C SER A 150 8.94 2.59 -23.86
N ILE A 151 9.56 3.61 -24.46
CA ILE A 151 9.35 3.98 -25.87
C ILE A 151 9.75 2.80 -26.77
#